data_AF-A0A9E1V8L7-F1
#
_entry.id   AF-A0A9E1V8L7-F1
#
_cell.length_a   1.000
_cell.length_b   1.000
_cell.length_c   1.000
_cell.angle_alpha   90.00
_cell.angle_beta   90.00
_cell.angle_gamma   90.00
#
_symmetry.space_group_name_H-M   'P 1'
#
loop_
_entity.id
_entity.type
_entity.pdbx_description
1 polymer ?
#
loop_
_entity_poly.entity_id
_entity_poly.type
_entity_poly.pdbx_seq_one_letter_code
_entity_poly.pdbx_strand_id
1 'polypeptide(L)'
;MFAGLASAKEIKVSAGGERLLTSLEQAVAGDILVLGPGRHNGPVVINKSISIHGMDGAVVTGNGKGNTIRVSSPGVSLRNLTITGSGLSLETMDSGIFLDKKAIGARVIGNHLDGNLFGVYVWGAAKSLVQNNRIVGRADLRVNERGNGVSLWNSPGSTIDGNDIRHGRDGIFVNTSKRNRFTNNRFEHVRIAVHYMYANNSLVSGNVSRGNTVGYALMYSKKLTVANNRSINDRNHGLLLNFTNRSEIYGNQIENAVGKCVFIYNSSRNRFVGNRFSGCGIGVHFTAGSEANQITGNAFVANRTQVKYVGTRHLDWSHNGRGNYWSDNAAFDLNGDGVADMAYRPNGFADKVLWAHPRAKLLLNAPSMRVLTIAQARFPTLHPGGVIDSSPLMKAPDMKSNLQKIPEAK
;
A
#
# COMPACT_ATOMS: atom_id res chain seq x y z
N MET A 1 43.11 -24.48 -18.09
CA MET A 1 41.64 -24.50 -18.20
C MET A 1 41.21 -23.21 -18.87
N PHE A 2 40.82 -23.27 -20.14
CA PHE A 2 40.24 -22.13 -20.83
C PHE A 2 38.85 -21.86 -20.23
N ALA A 3 38.71 -20.71 -19.57
CA ALA A 3 37.40 -20.15 -19.26
C ALA A 3 36.73 -19.79 -20.59
N GLY A 4 35.86 -20.67 -21.07
CA GLY A 4 35.06 -20.40 -22.26
C GLY A 4 34.25 -19.13 -22.03
N LEU A 5 34.46 -18.12 -22.87
CA LEU A 5 33.59 -16.95 -22.98
C LEU A 5 32.18 -17.47 -23.30
N ALA A 6 31.30 -17.50 -22.30
CA ALA A 6 29.90 -17.84 -22.51
C ALA A 6 29.27 -16.71 -23.32
N SER A 7 29.19 -16.88 -24.65
CA SER A 7 28.43 -15.99 -25.51
C SER A 7 26.95 -16.29 -25.31
N ALA A 8 26.23 -15.36 -24.69
CA ALA A 8 24.76 -15.39 -24.66
C ALA A 8 24.23 -15.41 -26.09
N LYS A 9 23.43 -16.41 -26.45
CA LYS A 9 22.80 -16.51 -27.77
C LYS A 9 21.34 -16.07 -27.69
N GLU A 10 20.89 -15.35 -28.71
CA GLU A 10 19.46 -15.14 -28.95
C GLU A 10 18.87 -16.30 -29.75
N ILE A 11 17.83 -16.94 -29.21
CA ILE A 11 17.15 -18.10 -29.80
C ILE A 11 15.70 -17.68 -30.08
N LYS A 12 15.34 -17.61 -31.37
CA LYS A 12 13.97 -17.32 -31.79
C LYS A 12 13.11 -18.56 -31.64
N VAL A 13 11.97 -18.42 -30.98
CA VAL A 13 11.01 -19.51 -30.73
C VAL A 13 9.69 -19.17 -31.41
N SER A 14 9.28 -19.94 -32.41
CA SER A 14 7.96 -19.79 -33.02
C SER A 14 6.87 -20.40 -32.14
N ALA A 15 5.67 -19.82 -32.19
CA ALA A 15 4.51 -20.30 -31.44
C ALA A 15 4.08 -21.71 -31.86
N GLY A 16 3.35 -22.41 -30.99
CA GLY A 16 2.77 -23.73 -31.23
C GLY A 16 3.65 -24.92 -30.83
N GLY A 17 3.00 -26.06 -30.60
CA GLY A 17 3.64 -27.31 -30.21
C GLY A 17 4.39 -27.23 -28.88
N GLU A 18 5.48 -27.98 -28.78
CA GLU A 18 6.37 -28.03 -27.60
C GLU A 18 7.63 -27.15 -27.77
N ARG A 19 7.63 -26.24 -28.75
CA ARG A 19 8.83 -25.47 -29.14
C ARG A 19 9.44 -24.66 -28.01
N LEU A 20 8.62 -24.10 -27.12
CA LEU A 20 9.09 -23.40 -25.93
C LEU A 20 9.83 -24.35 -24.98
N LEU A 21 9.26 -25.53 -24.71
CA LEU A 21 9.87 -26.53 -23.84
C LEU A 21 11.20 -27.02 -24.42
N THR A 22 11.21 -27.42 -25.71
CA THR A 22 12.44 -27.84 -26.40
C THR A 22 13.51 -26.75 -26.38
N SER A 23 13.12 -25.49 -26.57
CA SER A 23 14.07 -24.35 -26.53
C SER A 23 14.64 -24.12 -25.14
N LEU A 24 13.86 -24.33 -24.07
CA LEU A 24 14.32 -24.25 -22.68
C LEU A 24 15.30 -25.38 -22.34
N GLU A 25 15.07 -26.58 -22.86
CA GLU A 25 15.96 -27.74 -22.69
C GLU A 25 17.31 -27.50 -23.36
N GLN A 26 17.32 -26.90 -24.55
CA GLN A 26 18.53 -26.63 -25.33
C GLN A 26 19.29 -25.37 -24.90
N ALA A 27 18.60 -24.36 -24.36
CA ALA A 27 19.24 -23.12 -23.92
C ALA A 27 20.29 -23.37 -22.83
N VAL A 28 21.37 -22.59 -22.85
CA VAL A 28 22.37 -22.57 -21.79
C VAL A 28 22.27 -21.29 -20.98
N ALA A 29 22.93 -21.24 -19.81
CA ALA A 29 22.93 -20.03 -18.99
C ALA A 29 23.47 -18.84 -19.77
N GLY A 30 22.80 -17.70 -19.68
CA GLY A 30 23.07 -16.47 -20.43
C GLY A 30 22.18 -16.29 -21.64
N ASP A 31 21.59 -17.34 -22.21
CA ASP A 31 20.79 -17.25 -23.43
C ASP A 31 19.51 -16.42 -23.25
N ILE A 32 19.02 -15.91 -24.38
CA ILE A 32 17.77 -15.16 -24.49
C ILE A 32 16.84 -15.90 -25.45
N LEU A 33 15.71 -16.38 -24.94
CA LEU A 33 14.63 -16.91 -25.77
C LEU A 33 13.72 -15.76 -26.20
N VAL A 34 13.61 -15.54 -27.51
CA VAL A 34 12.72 -14.53 -28.09
C VAL A 34 11.48 -15.23 -28.64
N LEU A 35 10.35 -15.09 -27.94
CA LEU A 35 9.09 -15.72 -28.31
C LEU A 35 8.39 -14.89 -29.39
N GLY A 36 8.19 -15.51 -30.55
CA GLY A 36 7.39 -14.92 -31.63
C GLY A 36 5.90 -14.82 -31.27
N PRO A 37 5.13 -14.06 -32.06
CA PRO A 37 3.70 -13.90 -31.85
C PRO A 37 2.96 -15.23 -31.86
N GLY A 38 1.91 -15.33 -31.03
CA GLY A 38 1.05 -16.50 -30.92
C GLY A 38 1.21 -17.24 -29.59
N ARG A 39 0.52 -18.39 -29.51
CA ARG A 39 0.43 -19.19 -28.28
C ARG A 39 1.62 -20.13 -28.12
N HIS A 40 2.30 -20.02 -26.99
CA HIS A 40 3.34 -20.92 -26.50
C HIS A 40 2.77 -21.73 -25.33
N ASN A 41 2.85 -23.06 -25.42
CA ASN A 41 2.26 -23.94 -24.42
C ASN A 41 3.12 -23.98 -23.15
N GLY A 42 2.50 -23.68 -22.02
CA GLY A 42 2.97 -24.02 -20.68
C GLY A 42 2.17 -25.20 -20.10
N PRO A 43 2.44 -25.58 -18.83
CA PRO A 43 3.33 -24.94 -17.88
C PRO A 43 4.82 -25.15 -18.23
N VAL A 44 5.69 -24.22 -17.81
CA VAL A 44 7.14 -24.34 -18.00
C VAL A 44 7.92 -24.09 -16.72
N VAL A 45 9.07 -24.76 -16.58
CA VAL A 45 10.01 -24.58 -15.47
C VAL A 45 11.33 -24.04 -16.01
N ILE A 46 11.75 -22.88 -15.51
CA ILE A 46 13.00 -22.23 -15.86
C ILE A 46 14.01 -22.50 -14.74
N ASN A 47 14.89 -23.48 -14.97
CA ASN A 47 15.92 -23.91 -14.04
C ASN A 47 17.34 -23.42 -14.41
N LYS A 48 17.48 -22.68 -15.51
CA LYS A 48 18.73 -22.05 -15.98
C LYS A 48 18.63 -20.52 -15.92
N SER A 49 19.77 -19.84 -15.74
CA SER A 49 19.85 -18.37 -15.74
C SER A 49 19.72 -17.82 -17.16
N ILE A 50 18.50 -17.71 -17.67
CA ILE A 50 18.18 -17.24 -19.03
C ILE A 50 17.19 -16.08 -18.98
N SER A 51 17.04 -15.38 -20.11
CA SER A 51 15.97 -14.40 -20.31
C SER A 51 14.95 -14.91 -21.31
N ILE A 52 13.67 -14.58 -21.11
CA ILE A 52 12.60 -14.80 -22.07
C ILE A 52 11.97 -13.46 -22.40
N HIS A 53 12.00 -13.08 -23.68
CA HIS A 53 11.43 -11.86 -24.21
C HIS A 53 10.29 -12.20 -25.18
N GLY A 54 9.11 -11.65 -24.96
CA GLY A 54 8.01 -11.72 -25.92
C GLY A 54 8.12 -10.64 -26.99
N MET A 55 7.93 -11.02 -28.24
CA MET A 55 7.48 -10.09 -29.27
C MET A 55 6.00 -9.78 -29.08
N ASP A 56 5.52 -8.70 -29.71
CA ASP A 56 4.10 -8.32 -29.64
C ASP A 56 3.20 -9.51 -30.02
N GLY A 57 2.24 -9.82 -29.14
CA GLY A 57 1.34 -10.96 -29.31
C GLY A 57 1.88 -12.32 -28.85
N ALA A 58 3.05 -12.40 -28.21
CA ALA A 58 3.54 -13.63 -27.59
C ALA A 58 2.75 -13.95 -26.31
N VAL A 59 2.09 -15.11 -26.30
CA VAL A 59 1.23 -15.56 -25.19
C VAL A 59 1.73 -16.89 -24.64
N VAL A 60 2.16 -16.94 -23.38
CA VAL A 60 2.42 -18.19 -22.66
C VAL A 60 1.15 -18.63 -21.95
N THR A 61 0.61 -19.78 -22.33
CA THR A 61 -0.66 -20.28 -21.80
C THR A 61 -0.46 -21.56 -21.03
N GLY A 62 -0.76 -21.55 -19.73
CA GLY A 62 -0.81 -22.76 -18.90
C GLY A 62 -1.97 -23.67 -19.27
N ASN A 63 -2.05 -24.82 -18.61
CA ASN A 63 -3.08 -25.84 -18.86
C ASN A 63 -4.23 -25.80 -17.84
N GLY A 64 -4.37 -24.71 -17.07
CA GLY A 64 -5.38 -24.57 -16.02
C GLY A 64 -5.06 -25.34 -14.74
N LYS A 65 -3.81 -25.81 -14.57
CA LYS A 65 -3.32 -26.47 -13.35
C LYS A 65 -1.94 -25.92 -12.99
N GLY A 66 -1.67 -25.72 -11.70
CA GLY A 66 -0.34 -25.29 -11.28
C GLY A 66 0.00 -23.86 -11.68
N ASN A 67 1.29 -23.60 -11.78
CA ASN A 67 1.85 -22.32 -12.23
C ASN A 67 2.08 -22.34 -13.74
N THR A 68 1.75 -21.26 -14.46
CA THR A 68 2.05 -21.16 -15.90
C THR A 68 3.55 -21.10 -16.16
N ILE A 69 4.28 -20.27 -15.42
CA ILE A 69 5.74 -20.19 -15.45
C ILE A 69 6.28 -20.34 -14.04
N ARG A 70 7.16 -21.32 -13.80
CA ARG A 70 7.91 -21.45 -12.56
C ARG A 70 9.38 -21.13 -12.79
N VAL A 71 9.93 -20.22 -12.00
CA VAL A 71 11.35 -19.84 -12.03
C VAL A 71 12.05 -20.43 -10.81
N SER A 72 13.11 -21.19 -11.06
CA SER A 72 13.92 -21.86 -10.03
C SER A 72 15.42 -21.67 -10.25
N SER A 73 15.81 -20.56 -10.89
CA SER A 73 17.20 -20.19 -11.20
C SER A 73 17.45 -18.70 -10.99
N PRO A 74 18.65 -18.27 -10.56
CA PRO A 74 18.94 -16.85 -10.32
C PRO A 74 19.03 -16.06 -11.63
N GLY A 75 18.78 -14.76 -11.55
CA GLY A 75 19.00 -13.82 -12.66
C GLY A 75 18.05 -13.96 -13.85
N VAL A 76 17.02 -14.79 -13.76
CA VAL A 76 16.05 -14.97 -14.84
C VAL A 76 15.27 -13.69 -15.10
N SER A 77 15.11 -13.32 -16.37
CA SER A 77 14.27 -12.20 -16.81
C SER A 77 13.11 -12.67 -17.66
N LEU A 78 11.90 -12.20 -17.36
CA LEU A 78 10.67 -12.43 -18.13
C LEU A 78 10.15 -11.06 -18.57
N ARG A 79 10.11 -10.80 -19.89
CA ARG A 79 9.75 -9.49 -20.43
C ARG A 79 8.73 -9.55 -21.55
N ASN A 80 7.80 -8.60 -21.55
CA ASN A 80 6.85 -8.34 -22.65
C ASN A 80 6.05 -9.58 -23.08
N LEU A 81 5.70 -10.45 -22.12
CA LEU A 81 4.89 -11.62 -22.35
C LEU A 81 3.45 -11.35 -21.94
N THR A 82 2.49 -11.97 -22.63
CA THR A 82 1.16 -12.23 -22.06
C THR A 82 1.19 -13.59 -21.38
N ILE A 83 0.77 -13.68 -20.12
CA ILE A 83 0.74 -14.94 -19.35
C ILE A 83 -0.68 -15.20 -18.82
N THR A 84 -1.21 -16.39 -19.11
CA THR A 84 -2.53 -16.82 -18.66
C THR A 84 -2.58 -18.33 -18.37
N GLY A 85 -3.71 -18.84 -17.90
CA GLY A 85 -3.98 -20.27 -17.77
C GLY A 85 -3.34 -20.94 -16.55
N SER A 86 -3.11 -20.22 -15.44
CA SER A 86 -2.76 -20.84 -14.16
C SER A 86 -3.90 -21.72 -13.64
N GLY A 87 -3.60 -22.59 -12.67
CA GLY A 87 -4.62 -23.25 -11.86
C GLY A 87 -5.31 -22.33 -10.86
N LEU A 88 -6.09 -22.93 -9.95
CA LEU A 88 -6.99 -22.28 -9.00
C LEU A 88 -6.73 -22.65 -7.53
N SER A 89 -5.65 -23.38 -7.23
CA SER A 89 -5.35 -23.79 -5.86
C SER A 89 -4.57 -22.71 -5.10
N LEU A 90 -5.20 -22.14 -4.07
CA LEU A 90 -4.55 -21.24 -3.11
C LEU A 90 -3.45 -21.94 -2.31
N GLU A 91 -3.61 -23.24 -2.04
CA GLU A 91 -2.67 -24.06 -1.28
C GLU A 91 -1.34 -24.24 -2.03
N THR A 92 -1.43 -24.60 -3.32
CA THR A 92 -0.25 -24.78 -4.18
C THR A 92 0.22 -23.49 -4.85
N MET A 93 -0.42 -22.37 -4.50
CA MET A 93 -0.05 -21.01 -4.90
C MET A 93 -0.07 -20.81 -6.42
N ASP A 94 -1.07 -21.39 -7.10
CA ASP A 94 -1.19 -21.37 -8.55
C ASP A 94 -1.12 -19.94 -9.10
N SER A 95 -0.16 -19.68 -9.98
CA SER A 95 0.16 -18.33 -10.42
C SER A 95 0.51 -18.26 -11.90
N GLY A 96 0.37 -17.07 -12.48
CA GLY A 96 0.93 -16.81 -13.81
C GLY A 96 2.45 -16.98 -13.78
N ILE A 97 3.11 -16.35 -12.81
CA ILE A 97 4.55 -16.47 -12.59
C ILE A 97 4.83 -16.80 -11.12
N PHE A 98 5.47 -17.94 -10.87
CA PHE A 98 5.96 -18.35 -9.56
C PHE A 98 7.48 -18.22 -9.49
N LEU A 99 7.98 -17.38 -8.58
CA LEU A 99 9.41 -17.23 -8.30
C LEU A 99 9.74 -18.02 -7.03
N ASP A 100 10.41 -19.16 -7.20
CA ASP A 100 10.87 -20.00 -6.10
C ASP A 100 12.07 -19.37 -5.37
N LYS A 101 12.46 -19.89 -4.21
CA LYS A 101 13.57 -19.41 -3.36
C LYS A 101 14.89 -19.25 -4.12
N LYS A 102 15.11 -20.09 -5.14
CA LYS A 102 16.31 -20.07 -6.01
C LYS A 102 16.31 -18.92 -7.03
N ALA A 103 15.17 -18.27 -7.28
CA ALA A 103 15.00 -17.21 -8.27
C ALA A 103 15.55 -15.84 -7.82
N ILE A 104 16.74 -15.84 -7.20
CA ILE A 104 17.37 -14.63 -6.67
C ILE A 104 17.60 -13.63 -7.81
N GLY A 105 17.17 -12.39 -7.61
CA GLY A 105 17.33 -11.34 -8.61
C GLY A 105 16.47 -11.49 -9.85
N ALA A 106 15.42 -12.32 -9.81
CA ALA A 106 14.51 -12.49 -10.94
C ALA A 106 13.81 -11.18 -11.31
N ARG A 107 13.58 -10.98 -12.60
CA ARG A 107 13.04 -9.75 -13.20
C ARG A 107 11.78 -10.06 -14.00
N VAL A 108 10.64 -9.58 -13.56
CA VAL A 108 9.34 -9.71 -14.25
C VAL A 108 8.93 -8.31 -14.69
N ILE A 109 9.16 -7.98 -15.97
CA ILE A 109 9.09 -6.60 -16.48
C ILE A 109 8.15 -6.48 -17.68
N GLY A 110 7.22 -5.52 -17.67
CA GLY A 110 6.44 -5.20 -18.87
C GLY A 110 5.47 -6.30 -19.33
N ASN A 111 5.14 -7.25 -18.45
CA ASN A 111 4.28 -8.37 -18.82
C ASN A 111 2.80 -8.03 -18.61
N HIS A 112 1.94 -8.70 -19.37
CA HIS A 112 0.51 -8.71 -19.17
C HIS A 112 0.08 -10.05 -18.55
N LEU A 113 -0.37 -10.04 -17.30
CA LEU A 113 -0.85 -11.23 -16.60
C LEU A 113 -2.37 -11.17 -16.51
N ASP A 114 -3.05 -12.11 -17.16
CA ASP A 114 -4.50 -12.08 -17.33
C ASP A 114 -5.17 -13.38 -16.89
N GLY A 115 -6.16 -13.25 -16.01
CA GLY A 115 -7.00 -14.38 -15.58
C GLY A 115 -6.29 -15.45 -14.76
N ASN A 116 -5.12 -15.16 -14.18
CA ASN A 116 -4.42 -16.07 -13.27
C ASN A 116 -4.97 -15.94 -11.84
N LEU A 117 -4.85 -17.01 -11.03
CA LEU A 117 -5.25 -16.96 -9.62
C LEU A 117 -4.39 -15.94 -8.87
N PHE A 118 -3.08 -16.14 -8.82
CA PHE A 118 -2.11 -15.10 -8.47
C PHE A 118 -1.44 -14.57 -9.75
N GLY A 119 -1.21 -13.26 -9.84
CA GLY A 119 -0.41 -12.71 -10.94
C GLY A 119 1.03 -13.18 -10.84
N VAL A 120 1.76 -12.61 -9.88
CA VAL A 120 3.15 -12.98 -9.56
C VAL A 120 3.24 -13.43 -8.10
N TYR A 121 3.77 -14.63 -7.86
CA TYR A 121 4.02 -15.13 -6.52
C TYR A 121 5.52 -15.21 -6.27
N VAL A 122 6.04 -14.41 -5.33
CA VAL A 122 7.44 -14.41 -4.92
C VAL A 122 7.59 -15.19 -3.63
N TRP A 123 8.11 -16.41 -3.72
CA TRP A 123 8.27 -17.32 -2.60
C TRP A 123 9.75 -17.49 -2.24
N GLY A 124 10.24 -16.57 -1.41
CA GLY A 124 11.58 -16.60 -0.84
C GLY A 124 12.69 -16.04 -1.73
N ALA A 125 12.41 -15.76 -3.00
CA ALA A 125 13.35 -15.14 -3.92
C ALA A 125 13.76 -13.73 -3.44
N ALA A 126 15.03 -13.55 -3.10
CA ALA A 126 15.57 -12.26 -2.68
C ALA A 126 15.81 -11.34 -3.89
N LYS A 127 15.70 -10.02 -3.66
CA LYS A 127 16.00 -8.97 -4.66
C LYS A 127 15.22 -9.11 -5.98
N SER A 128 14.00 -9.66 -5.91
CA SER A 128 13.14 -9.78 -7.09
C SER A 128 12.65 -8.40 -7.55
N LEU A 129 12.58 -8.18 -8.86
CA LEU A 129 12.01 -6.98 -9.47
C LEU A 129 10.74 -7.35 -10.22
N VAL A 130 9.60 -6.80 -9.83
CA VAL A 130 8.32 -6.91 -10.55
C VAL A 130 7.94 -5.50 -10.98
N GLN A 131 8.18 -5.18 -12.25
CA GLN A 131 8.13 -3.79 -12.73
C GLN A 131 7.25 -3.61 -13.98
N ASN A 132 6.46 -2.54 -14.01
CA ASN A 132 5.69 -2.11 -15.19
C ASN A 132 4.79 -3.22 -15.77
N ASN A 133 4.29 -4.14 -14.95
CA ASN A 133 3.38 -5.19 -15.41
C ASN A 133 1.93 -4.70 -15.31
N ARG A 134 1.09 -5.19 -16.22
CA ARG A 134 -0.37 -5.08 -16.15
C ARG A 134 -0.95 -6.39 -15.65
N ILE A 135 -1.49 -6.40 -14.44
CA ILE A 135 -2.02 -7.60 -13.78
C ILE A 135 -3.54 -7.46 -13.65
N VAL A 136 -4.28 -8.31 -14.36
CA VAL A 136 -5.73 -8.40 -14.32
C VAL A 136 -6.10 -9.73 -13.67
N GLY A 137 -6.45 -9.67 -12.39
CA GLY A 137 -6.84 -10.83 -11.59
C GLY A 137 -8.25 -11.34 -11.92
N ARG A 138 -8.57 -12.54 -11.43
CA ARG A 138 -9.89 -13.16 -11.59
C ARG A 138 -11.01 -12.33 -10.94
N ALA A 139 -12.13 -12.22 -11.62
CA ALA A 139 -13.32 -11.49 -11.16
C ALA A 139 -14.58 -12.37 -11.04
N ASP A 140 -14.50 -13.62 -11.53
CA ASP A 140 -15.54 -14.65 -11.59
C ASP A 140 -15.65 -15.49 -10.31
N LEU A 141 -14.64 -15.49 -9.44
CA LEU A 141 -14.63 -16.23 -8.17
C LEU A 141 -15.15 -15.40 -7.00
N ARG A 142 -15.43 -16.00 -5.83
CA ARG A 142 -15.66 -15.23 -4.60
C ARG A 142 -14.37 -14.54 -4.16
N VAL A 143 -14.45 -13.40 -3.49
CA VAL A 143 -13.27 -12.61 -3.11
C VAL A 143 -12.23 -13.42 -2.33
N ASN A 144 -12.66 -14.34 -1.46
CA ASN A 144 -11.76 -15.17 -0.65
C ASN A 144 -11.09 -16.31 -1.43
N GLU A 145 -11.65 -16.70 -2.56
CA GLU A 145 -11.14 -17.76 -3.45
C GLU A 145 -10.15 -17.21 -4.49
N ARG A 146 -10.08 -15.88 -4.65
CA ARG A 146 -9.16 -15.21 -5.56
C ARG A 146 -7.77 -15.10 -4.95
N GLY A 147 -6.75 -15.21 -5.78
CA GLY A 147 -5.40 -14.82 -5.42
C GLY A 147 -5.18 -13.31 -5.54
N ASN A 148 -3.97 -12.89 -5.18
CA ASN A 148 -3.55 -11.50 -5.19
C ASN A 148 -2.83 -11.15 -6.50
N GLY A 149 -2.74 -9.87 -6.83
CA GLY A 149 -1.94 -9.41 -7.97
C GLY A 149 -0.46 -9.80 -7.84
N VAL A 150 0.15 -9.39 -6.72
CA VAL A 150 1.51 -9.83 -6.34
C VAL A 150 1.52 -10.30 -4.89
N SER A 151 2.07 -11.49 -4.64
CA SER A 151 2.26 -12.05 -3.30
C SER A 151 3.74 -12.18 -2.96
N LEU A 152 4.14 -11.78 -1.76
CA LEU A 152 5.52 -11.92 -1.26
C LEU A 152 5.54 -12.73 0.03
N TRP A 153 6.36 -13.77 0.04
CA TRP A 153 6.64 -14.59 1.21
C TRP A 153 8.15 -14.76 1.39
N ASN A 154 8.69 -14.22 2.48
CA ASN A 154 10.10 -14.26 2.87
C ASN A 154 11.10 -13.81 1.77
N SER A 155 10.74 -12.76 1.01
CA SER A 155 11.48 -12.31 -0.18
C SER A 155 12.17 -10.95 0.05
N PRO A 156 13.29 -10.88 0.78
CA PRO A 156 13.87 -9.61 1.20
C PRO A 156 14.50 -8.84 0.04
N GLY A 157 14.45 -7.50 0.11
CA GLY A 157 15.09 -6.65 -0.90
C GLY A 157 14.32 -6.54 -2.21
N SER A 158 13.08 -7.03 -2.27
CA SER A 158 12.30 -7.04 -3.51
C SER A 158 11.74 -5.65 -3.82
N THR A 159 11.62 -5.34 -5.11
CA THR A 159 11.05 -4.09 -5.61
C THR A 159 9.87 -4.38 -6.51
N ILE A 160 8.70 -3.84 -6.14
CA ILE A 160 7.46 -3.92 -6.90
C ILE A 160 7.13 -2.50 -7.35
N ASP A 161 7.37 -2.19 -8.62
CA ASP A 161 7.41 -0.82 -9.12
C ASP A 161 6.56 -0.59 -10.38
N GLY A 162 5.76 0.46 -10.42
CA GLY A 162 5.08 0.89 -11.66
C GLY A 162 4.02 -0.08 -12.21
N ASN A 163 3.51 -1.02 -11.42
CA ASN A 163 2.52 -2.00 -11.91
C ASN A 163 1.09 -1.43 -11.88
N ASP A 164 0.26 -1.78 -12.87
CA ASP A 164 -1.20 -1.53 -12.87
C ASP A 164 -1.91 -2.84 -12.51
N ILE A 165 -2.52 -2.89 -11.33
CA ILE A 165 -3.10 -4.11 -10.76
C ILE A 165 -4.60 -3.90 -10.55
N ARG A 166 -5.41 -4.76 -11.17
CA ARG A 166 -6.87 -4.71 -11.08
C ARG A 166 -7.48 -6.08 -10.83
N HIS A 167 -8.62 -6.10 -10.14
CA HIS A 167 -9.36 -7.34 -9.81
C HIS A 167 -8.52 -8.37 -9.03
N GLY A 168 -9.03 -9.59 -8.85
CA GLY A 168 -8.49 -10.53 -7.87
C GLY A 168 -8.95 -10.21 -6.44
N ARG A 169 -8.11 -10.56 -5.46
CA ARG A 169 -8.37 -10.31 -4.02
C ARG A 169 -7.70 -9.03 -3.54
N ASP A 170 -6.38 -9.06 -3.31
CA ASP A 170 -5.58 -7.91 -2.90
C ASP A 170 -4.58 -7.54 -4.01
N GLY A 171 -4.15 -6.27 -4.07
CA GLY A 171 -3.19 -5.79 -5.05
C GLY A 171 -1.79 -6.38 -4.81
N ILE A 172 -1.15 -5.92 -3.74
CA ILE A 172 0.10 -6.48 -3.22
C ILE A 172 -0.13 -7.01 -1.81
N PHE A 173 0.19 -8.29 -1.58
CA PHE A 173 0.13 -8.91 -0.27
C PHE A 173 1.51 -9.37 0.19
N VAL A 174 1.90 -8.96 1.39
CA VAL A 174 3.16 -9.37 2.03
C VAL A 174 2.85 -10.11 3.31
N ASN A 175 3.18 -11.40 3.33
CA ASN A 175 3.03 -12.19 4.55
C ASN A 175 4.16 -11.87 5.54
N THR A 176 5.40 -12.20 5.19
CA THR A 176 6.58 -11.86 5.99
C THR A 176 7.73 -11.48 5.06
N SER A 177 8.33 -10.30 5.21
CA SER A 177 9.51 -9.90 4.43
C SER A 177 10.15 -8.64 5.04
N LYS A 178 11.28 -8.19 4.50
CA LYS A 178 11.97 -6.97 4.96
C LYS A 178 12.74 -6.26 3.85
N ARG A 179 12.93 -4.95 4.01
CA ARG A 179 13.73 -4.12 3.09
C ARG A 179 13.19 -4.10 1.66
N ASN A 180 11.87 -4.09 1.51
CA ASN A 180 11.23 -4.08 0.20
C ASN A 180 10.82 -2.67 -0.19
N ARG A 181 10.62 -2.47 -1.49
CA ARG A 181 10.16 -1.20 -2.07
C ARG A 181 8.92 -1.45 -2.89
N PHE A 182 7.85 -0.75 -2.58
CA PHE A 182 6.58 -0.82 -3.29
C PHE A 182 6.26 0.58 -3.78
N THR A 183 6.59 0.85 -5.04
CA THR A 183 6.67 2.21 -5.57
C THR A 183 5.83 2.40 -6.82
N ASN A 184 5.18 3.56 -6.94
CA ASN A 184 4.53 3.99 -8.19
C ASN A 184 3.48 3.00 -8.76
N ASN A 185 2.91 2.12 -7.94
CA ASN A 185 1.91 1.15 -8.40
C ASN A 185 0.51 1.77 -8.38
N ARG A 186 -0.35 1.32 -9.30
CA ARG A 186 -1.74 1.74 -9.43
C ARG A 186 -2.67 0.55 -9.13
N PHE A 187 -3.71 0.79 -8.33
CA PHE A 187 -4.61 -0.25 -7.85
C PHE A 187 -6.07 0.14 -8.00
N GLU A 188 -6.87 -0.72 -8.63
CA GLU A 188 -8.32 -0.53 -8.75
C GLU A 188 -9.09 -1.84 -8.63
N HIS A 189 -10.30 -1.79 -8.09
CA HIS A 189 -11.19 -2.94 -7.95
C HIS A 189 -10.58 -4.13 -7.19
N VAL A 190 -9.70 -3.84 -6.23
CA VAL A 190 -9.17 -4.82 -5.28
C VAL A 190 -9.77 -4.58 -3.88
N ARG A 191 -9.68 -5.58 -3.02
CA ARG A 191 -10.06 -5.45 -1.62
C ARG A 191 -9.07 -4.53 -0.90
N ILE A 192 -7.78 -4.86 -0.92
CA ILE A 192 -6.72 -4.03 -0.32
C ILE A 192 -5.64 -3.76 -1.36
N ALA A 193 -5.25 -2.49 -1.58
CA ALA A 193 -4.21 -2.15 -2.55
C ALA A 193 -2.82 -2.65 -2.10
N VAL A 194 -2.40 -2.28 -0.88
CA VAL A 194 -1.19 -2.82 -0.24
C VAL A 194 -1.54 -3.38 1.13
N HIS A 195 -1.32 -4.68 1.30
CA HIS A 195 -1.65 -5.43 2.51
C HIS A 195 -0.41 -6.07 3.11
N TYR A 196 0.07 -5.51 4.22
CA TYR A 196 1.20 -6.05 4.99
C TYR A 196 0.74 -6.78 6.23
N MET A 197 1.35 -7.92 6.50
CA MET A 197 1.31 -8.57 7.82
C MET A 197 2.63 -8.40 8.56
N TYR A 198 3.80 -8.65 7.98
CA TYR A 198 5.10 -8.51 8.66
C TYR A 198 6.21 -8.01 7.71
N ALA A 199 6.20 -6.73 7.32
CA ALA A 199 7.02 -6.17 6.24
C ALA A 199 8.05 -5.11 6.70
N ASN A 200 8.86 -5.43 7.71
CA ASN A 200 9.72 -4.46 8.41
C ASN A 200 10.75 -3.73 7.53
N ASN A 201 11.08 -2.48 7.88
CA ASN A 201 12.09 -1.67 7.17
C ASN A 201 11.81 -1.52 5.67
N SER A 202 10.54 -1.40 5.29
CA SER A 202 10.12 -1.33 3.88
C SER A 202 9.54 0.03 3.52
N LEU A 203 9.60 0.36 2.23
CA LEU A 203 9.11 1.60 1.64
C LEU A 203 7.80 1.35 0.89
N VAL A 204 6.78 2.15 1.17
CA VAL A 204 5.55 2.28 0.36
C VAL A 204 5.50 3.72 -0.12
N SER A 205 5.76 3.96 -1.40
CA SER A 205 5.88 5.35 -1.90
C SER A 205 5.29 5.61 -3.28
N GLY A 206 4.64 6.76 -3.46
CA GLY A 206 4.16 7.20 -4.78
C GLY A 206 3.06 6.33 -5.38
N ASN A 207 2.45 5.43 -4.60
CA ASN A 207 1.40 4.55 -5.10
C ASN A 207 0.06 5.28 -5.19
N VAL A 208 -0.84 4.78 -6.03
CA VAL A 208 -2.22 5.28 -6.18
C VAL A 208 -3.21 4.13 -5.98
N SER A 209 -4.01 4.22 -4.92
CA SER A 209 -5.19 3.38 -4.69
C SER A 209 -6.45 4.16 -5.05
N ARG A 210 -7.34 3.56 -5.86
CA ARG A 210 -8.60 4.19 -6.25
C ARG A 210 -9.78 3.23 -6.18
N GLY A 211 -10.82 3.62 -5.45
CA GLY A 211 -12.10 2.90 -5.40
C GLY A 211 -12.02 1.49 -4.82
N ASN A 212 -11.00 1.19 -4.03
CA ASN A 212 -10.80 -0.10 -3.37
C ASN A 212 -11.54 -0.17 -2.05
N THR A 213 -11.55 -1.34 -1.39
CA THR A 213 -12.14 -1.43 -0.04
C THR A 213 -11.24 -0.77 1.01
N VAL A 214 -9.94 -0.99 0.91
CA VAL A 214 -8.90 -0.32 1.70
C VAL A 214 -7.74 0.05 0.78
N GLY A 215 -7.21 1.27 0.94
CA GLY A 215 -5.98 1.65 0.24
C GLY A 215 -4.78 0.90 0.80
N TYR A 216 -4.26 1.37 1.93
CA TYR A 216 -3.03 0.83 2.50
C TYR A 216 -3.32 0.22 3.87
N ALA A 217 -3.25 -1.11 3.99
CA ALA A 217 -3.34 -1.82 5.27
C ALA A 217 -1.94 -2.28 5.69
N LEU A 218 -1.35 -1.54 6.64
CA LEU A 218 -0.01 -1.79 7.14
C LEU A 218 -0.13 -2.42 8.52
N MET A 219 0.12 -3.72 8.61
CA MET A 219 -0.06 -4.49 9.84
C MET A 219 1.26 -5.10 10.34
N TYR A 220 1.36 -5.30 11.66
CA TYR A 220 2.45 -5.91 12.44
C TYR A 220 3.87 -5.64 11.93
N SER A 221 4.13 -4.38 11.58
CA SER A 221 5.37 -3.95 10.94
C SER A 221 6.03 -2.82 11.73
N LYS A 222 7.35 -2.67 11.57
CA LYS A 222 8.09 -1.57 12.18
C LYS A 222 9.07 -0.91 11.21
N LYS A 223 9.37 0.37 11.48
CA LYS A 223 10.33 1.15 10.69
C LYS A 223 9.92 1.24 9.22
N LEU A 224 8.64 1.46 8.96
CA LEU A 224 8.17 1.69 7.59
C LEU A 224 8.41 3.14 7.20
N THR A 225 8.64 3.35 5.91
CA THR A 225 8.54 4.67 5.27
C THR A 225 7.34 4.64 4.35
N VAL A 226 6.33 5.47 4.64
CA VAL A 226 5.08 5.57 3.89
C VAL A 226 4.98 6.99 3.36
N ALA A 227 5.32 7.17 2.09
CA ALA A 227 5.59 8.49 1.53
C ALA A 227 4.78 8.77 0.28
N ASN A 228 4.17 9.95 0.17
CA ASN A 228 3.63 10.45 -1.11
C ASN A 228 2.63 9.51 -1.81
N ASN A 229 1.92 8.67 -1.05
CA ASN A 229 0.89 7.81 -1.61
C ASN A 229 -0.44 8.55 -1.71
N ARG A 230 -1.29 8.11 -2.64
CA ARG A 230 -2.64 8.66 -2.84
C ARG A 230 -3.68 7.57 -2.68
N SER A 231 -4.62 7.76 -1.76
CA SER A 231 -5.83 6.94 -1.65
C SER A 231 -7.02 7.80 -2.03
N ILE A 232 -7.79 7.37 -3.04
CA ILE A 232 -8.86 8.16 -3.65
C ILE A 232 -10.15 7.33 -3.67
N ASN A 233 -11.18 7.80 -2.97
CA ASN A 233 -12.50 7.14 -2.92
C ASN A 233 -12.46 5.70 -2.41
N ASP A 234 -11.47 5.33 -1.58
CA ASP A 234 -11.42 4.00 -0.96
C ASP A 234 -12.51 3.90 0.13
N ARG A 235 -13.22 2.76 0.17
CA ARG A 235 -14.48 2.65 0.92
C ARG A 235 -14.29 2.74 2.44
N ASN A 236 -13.51 1.84 3.03
CA ASN A 236 -13.46 1.70 4.49
C ASN A 236 -12.33 2.55 5.10
N HIS A 237 -11.14 2.44 4.54
CA HIS A 237 -9.92 3.07 5.06
C HIS A 237 -9.01 3.50 3.92
N GLY A 238 -8.51 4.73 3.95
CA GLY A 238 -7.43 5.09 3.05
C GLY A 238 -6.07 4.56 3.52
N LEU A 239 -5.77 4.76 4.80
CA LEU A 239 -4.59 4.21 5.48
C LEU A 239 -5.00 3.55 6.81
N LEU A 240 -4.62 2.29 7.00
CA LEU A 240 -4.84 1.52 8.21
C LEU A 240 -3.48 1.11 8.77
N LEU A 241 -3.22 1.49 10.02
CA LEU A 241 -2.09 1.04 10.82
C LEU A 241 -2.62 0.13 11.93
N ASN A 242 -2.19 -1.14 11.93
CA ASN A 242 -2.51 -2.09 12.99
C ASN A 242 -1.24 -2.76 13.50
N PHE A 243 -0.82 -2.49 14.74
CA PHE A 243 0.52 -2.89 15.22
C PHE A 243 1.67 -2.37 14.32
N THR A 244 1.52 -1.19 13.70
CA THR A 244 2.59 -0.55 12.93
C THR A 244 3.29 0.50 13.78
N ASN A 245 4.61 0.34 13.97
CA ASN A 245 5.33 1.09 14.99
C ASN A 245 6.62 1.73 14.46
N ARG A 246 7.07 2.84 15.09
CA ARG A 246 8.34 3.50 14.76
C ARG A 246 8.49 3.81 13.27
N SER A 247 7.39 4.23 12.62
CA SER A 247 7.33 4.45 11.17
C SER A 247 7.16 5.93 10.84
N GLU A 248 7.63 6.29 9.65
CA GLU A 248 7.55 7.63 9.08
C GLU A 248 6.44 7.66 8.03
N ILE A 249 5.43 8.50 8.22
CA ILE A 249 4.27 8.64 7.33
C ILE A 249 4.20 10.10 6.89
N TYR A 250 4.54 10.39 5.64
CA TYR A 250 4.60 11.78 5.19
C TYR A 250 4.16 12.00 3.74
N GLY A 251 3.66 13.21 3.46
CA GLY A 251 3.25 13.61 2.10
C GLY A 251 2.10 12.81 1.51
N ASN A 252 1.43 11.95 2.28
CA ASN A 252 0.35 11.12 1.76
C ASN A 252 -0.94 11.94 1.63
N GLN A 253 -1.72 11.62 0.60
CA GLN A 253 -3.02 12.23 0.32
C GLN A 253 -4.08 11.16 0.43
N ILE A 254 -5.01 11.35 1.36
CA ILE A 254 -6.16 10.48 1.50
C ILE A 254 -7.41 11.32 1.24
N GLU A 255 -8.14 10.96 0.19
CA GLU A 255 -9.20 11.76 -0.39
C GLU A 255 -10.50 10.94 -0.45
N ASN A 256 -11.57 11.48 0.16
CA ASN A 256 -12.93 10.99 0.03
C ASN A 256 -13.14 9.53 0.47
N ALA A 257 -12.42 9.07 1.50
CA ALA A 257 -12.68 7.77 2.08
C ALA A 257 -14.03 7.79 2.81
N VAL A 258 -14.98 6.93 2.39
CA VAL A 258 -16.35 6.90 2.96
C VAL A 258 -16.29 6.63 4.47
N GLY A 259 -15.42 5.71 4.89
CA GLY A 259 -15.11 5.42 6.27
C GLY A 259 -14.12 6.42 6.87
N LYS A 260 -12.82 6.06 6.87
CA LYS A 260 -11.78 6.78 7.60
C LYS A 260 -10.61 7.09 6.68
N CYS A 261 -10.10 8.31 6.71
CA CYS A 261 -8.85 8.65 6.05
C CYS A 261 -7.72 7.82 6.66
N VAL A 262 -7.54 7.90 7.97
CA VAL A 262 -6.57 7.09 8.72
C VAL A 262 -7.23 6.34 9.88
N PHE A 263 -6.89 5.07 10.04
CA PHE A 263 -7.22 4.29 11.24
C PHE A 263 -5.94 3.80 11.93
N ILE A 264 -5.76 4.16 13.19
CA ILE A 264 -4.59 3.84 14.00
C ILE A 264 -5.05 2.95 15.16
N TYR A 265 -4.60 1.70 15.13
CA TYR A 265 -4.92 0.69 16.13
C TYR A 265 -3.63 0.06 16.67
N ASN A 266 -3.43 0.15 17.98
CA ASN A 266 -2.25 -0.34 18.70
C ASN A 266 -0.92 -0.05 17.98
N SER A 267 -0.79 1.16 17.48
CA SER A 267 0.30 1.58 16.59
C SER A 267 0.94 2.82 17.20
N SER A 268 2.21 2.72 17.59
CA SER A 268 2.85 3.65 18.52
C SER A 268 4.19 4.15 17.98
N ARG A 269 4.60 5.34 18.46
CA ARG A 269 5.88 5.98 18.09
C ARG A 269 6.03 6.24 16.58
N ASN A 270 4.94 6.48 15.87
CA ASN A 270 4.98 6.87 14.46
C ASN A 270 4.99 8.39 14.32
N ARG A 271 5.50 8.88 13.20
CA ARG A 271 5.55 10.31 12.89
C ARG A 271 4.78 10.59 11.61
N PHE A 272 3.74 11.41 11.71
CA PHE A 272 2.88 11.85 10.63
C PHE A 272 3.15 13.33 10.32
N VAL A 273 3.71 13.63 9.15
CA VAL A 273 4.08 15.00 8.77
C VAL A 273 3.70 15.31 7.34
N GLY A 274 3.11 16.48 7.08
CA GLY A 274 2.84 16.94 5.73
C GLY A 274 1.83 16.09 4.96
N ASN A 275 0.98 15.32 5.67
CA ASN A 275 -0.08 14.55 5.03
C ASN A 275 -1.34 15.41 4.86
N ARG A 276 -2.18 15.06 3.87
CA ARG A 276 -3.49 15.66 3.66
C ARG A 276 -4.57 14.61 3.80
N PHE A 277 -5.52 14.87 4.70
CA PHE A 277 -6.68 14.03 4.96
C PHE A 277 -7.93 14.84 4.65
N SER A 278 -8.60 14.53 3.54
CA SER A 278 -9.69 15.36 3.03
C SER A 278 -10.94 14.61 2.59
N GLY A 279 -12.10 15.19 2.88
CA GLY A 279 -13.40 14.68 2.43
C GLY A 279 -13.80 13.34 3.05
N CYS A 280 -13.14 12.92 4.13
CA CYS A 280 -13.36 11.61 4.73
C CYS A 280 -14.51 11.63 5.75
N GLY A 281 -15.14 10.46 5.94
CA GLY A 281 -16.13 10.28 7.00
C GLY A 281 -15.57 10.54 8.40
N ILE A 282 -14.32 10.14 8.64
CA ILE A 282 -13.47 10.52 9.78
C ILE A 282 -12.06 10.80 9.24
N GLY A 283 -11.43 11.91 9.63
CA GLY A 283 -10.03 12.21 9.28
C GLY A 283 -9.07 11.19 9.88
N VAL A 284 -8.90 11.21 11.20
CA VAL A 284 -8.11 10.20 11.93
C VAL A 284 -8.96 9.54 13.01
N HIS A 285 -9.03 8.21 13.00
CA HIS A 285 -9.56 7.44 14.13
C HIS A 285 -8.44 6.73 14.85
N PHE A 286 -8.38 6.93 16.16
CA PHE A 286 -7.25 6.58 17.00
C PHE A 286 -7.74 5.84 18.25
N THR A 287 -7.24 4.62 18.49
CA THR A 287 -7.70 3.77 19.59
C THR A 287 -6.62 2.76 20.06
N ALA A 288 -6.95 1.99 21.10
CA ALA A 288 -6.21 0.82 21.58
C ALA A 288 -4.73 1.08 21.93
N GLY A 289 -4.45 2.11 22.74
CA GLY A 289 -3.10 2.33 23.28
C GLY A 289 -2.05 2.75 22.25
N SER A 290 -2.47 3.39 21.16
CA SER A 290 -1.60 3.92 20.09
C SER A 290 -0.75 5.12 20.57
N GLU A 291 0.17 4.91 21.49
CA GLU A 291 0.84 6.00 22.23
C GLU A 291 2.06 6.60 21.51
N ALA A 292 2.43 7.81 21.92
CA ALA A 292 3.63 8.52 21.48
C ALA A 292 3.73 8.72 19.95
N ASN A 293 2.61 8.79 19.24
CA ASN A 293 2.59 9.21 17.85
C ASN A 293 2.72 10.74 17.78
N GLN A 294 3.59 11.22 16.90
CA GLN A 294 3.70 12.64 16.58
C GLN A 294 2.90 12.92 15.32
N ILE A 295 1.88 13.79 15.41
CA ILE A 295 1.00 14.14 14.28
C ILE A 295 1.01 15.66 14.16
N THR A 296 1.92 16.18 13.33
CA THR A 296 2.15 17.63 13.20
C THR A 296 2.33 18.03 11.74
N GLY A 297 1.99 19.26 11.39
CA GLY A 297 2.13 19.78 10.03
C GLY A 297 1.30 19.03 8.99
N ASN A 298 0.18 18.44 9.38
CA ASN A 298 -0.78 17.80 8.45
C ASN A 298 -1.94 18.76 8.15
N ALA A 299 -2.72 18.45 7.11
CA ALA A 299 -3.92 19.19 6.72
C ALA A 299 -5.17 18.32 6.83
N PHE A 300 -6.10 18.72 7.69
CA PHE A 300 -7.40 18.08 7.91
C PHE A 300 -8.49 18.94 7.26
N VAL A 301 -9.01 18.50 6.11
CA VAL A 301 -9.83 19.36 5.24
C VAL A 301 -11.19 18.75 4.92
N ALA A 302 -12.27 19.40 5.34
CA ALA A 302 -13.63 19.01 5.02
C ALA A 302 -13.96 17.54 5.36
N ASN A 303 -13.36 17.00 6.42
CA ASN A 303 -13.79 15.71 6.97
C ASN A 303 -15.05 15.93 7.81
N ARG A 304 -16.01 15.00 7.76
CA ARG A 304 -17.23 15.10 8.58
C ARG A 304 -16.93 15.07 10.09
N THR A 305 -15.87 14.36 10.47
CA THR A 305 -15.32 14.37 11.83
C THR A 305 -13.81 14.40 11.69
N GLN A 306 -13.14 15.45 12.18
CA GLN A 306 -11.69 15.59 12.00
C GLN A 306 -10.93 14.48 12.73
N VAL A 307 -11.24 14.26 14.01
CA VAL A 307 -10.61 13.20 14.81
C VAL A 307 -11.65 12.45 15.64
N LYS A 308 -11.54 11.12 15.65
CA LYS A 308 -12.17 10.26 16.65
C LYS A 308 -11.07 9.66 17.51
N TYR A 309 -10.95 10.07 18.77
CA TYR A 309 -9.99 9.50 19.71
C TYR A 309 -10.71 8.75 20.83
N VAL A 310 -10.36 7.47 20.97
CA VAL A 310 -10.89 6.59 22.01
C VAL A 310 -9.78 6.34 23.03
N GLY A 311 -9.74 7.19 24.05
CA GLY A 311 -8.81 7.09 25.17
C GLY A 311 -9.08 8.16 26.24
N THR A 312 -8.32 8.08 27.34
CA THR A 312 -8.47 8.93 28.53
C THR A 312 -7.33 9.91 28.75
N ARG A 313 -6.29 9.89 27.90
CA ARG A 313 -5.12 10.76 28.02
C ARG A 313 -5.29 12.04 27.21
N HIS A 314 -4.56 13.08 27.60
CA HIS A 314 -4.37 14.27 26.78
C HIS A 314 -3.24 14.05 25.79
N LEU A 315 -3.51 14.28 24.51
CA LEU A 315 -2.54 14.18 23.43
C LEU A 315 -2.41 15.55 22.77
N ASP A 316 -1.24 16.17 22.91
CA ASP A 316 -0.94 17.38 22.15
C ASP A 316 -0.39 17.00 20.78
N TRP A 317 -1.06 17.45 19.73
CA TRP A 317 -0.70 17.29 18.32
C TRP A 317 0.02 18.53 17.78
N SER A 318 0.66 19.27 18.68
CA SER A 318 1.68 20.25 18.39
C SER A 318 3.06 19.81 18.89
N HIS A 319 4.11 20.23 18.19
CA HIS A 319 5.49 20.01 18.60
C HIS A 319 6.35 21.21 18.22
N ASN A 320 7.13 21.73 19.18
CA ASN A 320 7.97 22.93 19.01
C ASN A 320 7.20 24.11 18.40
N GLY A 321 6.03 24.42 18.96
CA GLY A 321 5.18 25.53 18.50
C GLY A 321 4.53 25.32 17.14
N ARG A 322 4.47 24.08 16.63
CA ARG A 322 3.89 23.77 15.33
C ARG A 322 2.92 22.59 15.38
N GLY A 323 1.67 22.88 15.03
CA GLY A 323 0.56 21.94 14.96
C GLY A 323 0.14 21.57 13.55
N ASN A 324 -1.15 21.31 13.37
CA ASN A 324 -1.79 20.92 12.11
C ASN A 324 -2.74 22.02 11.62
N TYR A 325 -3.08 21.96 10.34
CA TYR A 325 -4.13 22.78 9.75
C TYR A 325 -5.48 22.07 9.83
N TRP A 326 -6.52 22.81 10.22
CA TRP A 326 -7.89 22.32 10.41
C TRP A 326 -8.87 23.24 9.67
N SER A 327 -9.57 22.72 8.67
CA SER A 327 -10.44 23.56 7.83
C SER A 327 -11.67 24.12 8.55
N ASP A 328 -12.03 23.55 9.70
CA ASP A 328 -13.15 23.94 10.56
C ASP A 328 -12.71 24.77 11.77
N ASN A 329 -11.42 25.10 11.89
CA ASN A 329 -10.92 25.96 12.96
C ASN A 329 -11.12 27.43 12.61
N ALA A 330 -12.16 28.05 13.19
CA ALA A 330 -12.38 29.49 13.15
C ALA A 330 -11.54 30.19 14.22
N ALA A 331 -10.23 30.32 13.96
CA ALA A 331 -9.29 30.99 14.86
C ALA A 331 -8.67 32.25 14.22
N PHE A 332 -8.03 33.06 15.06
CA PHE A 332 -7.30 34.27 14.68
C PHE A 332 -5.81 34.08 14.94
N ASP A 333 -5.02 34.85 14.20
CA ASP A 333 -3.57 34.97 14.31
C ASP A 333 -3.27 36.46 14.32
N LEU A 334 -3.26 37.04 15.53
CA LEU A 334 -3.12 38.48 15.76
C LEU A 334 -1.65 38.91 15.68
N ASN A 335 -0.71 38.01 15.95
CA ASN A 335 0.73 38.30 15.92
C ASN A 335 1.34 38.09 14.52
N GLY A 336 0.62 37.46 13.59
CA GLY A 336 1.00 37.27 12.20
C GLY A 336 2.05 36.17 11.97
N ASP A 337 2.26 35.25 12.92
CA ASP A 337 3.30 34.22 12.84
C ASP A 337 2.87 32.95 12.06
N GLY A 338 1.61 32.90 11.61
CA GLY A 338 1.03 31.79 10.86
C GLY A 338 0.48 30.65 11.72
N VAL A 339 0.49 30.81 13.05
CA VAL A 339 -0.09 29.92 14.05
C VAL A 339 -1.28 30.61 14.70
N ALA A 340 -2.34 29.84 14.99
CA ALA A 340 -3.51 30.37 15.69
C ALA A 340 -3.18 30.69 17.15
N ASP A 341 -3.64 31.83 17.66
CA ASP A 341 -3.47 32.26 19.05
C ASP A 341 -4.26 31.38 20.05
N MET A 342 -5.19 30.56 19.56
CA MET A 342 -6.00 29.64 20.36
C MET A 342 -5.75 28.18 19.99
N ALA A 343 -5.62 27.35 21.02
CA ALA A 343 -5.52 25.90 20.86
C ALA A 343 -6.82 25.30 20.29
N TYR A 344 -6.69 24.42 19.31
CA TYR A 344 -7.79 23.70 18.70
C TYR A 344 -8.02 22.34 19.37
N ARG A 345 -9.29 21.90 19.45
CA ARG A 345 -9.67 20.62 20.05
C ARG A 345 -10.63 19.89 19.10
N PRO A 346 -10.15 18.87 18.34
CA PRO A 346 -10.99 18.16 17.39
C PRO A 346 -12.01 17.20 18.03
N ASN A 347 -11.97 17.01 19.35
CA ASN A 347 -12.94 16.20 20.07
C ASN A 347 -13.16 16.67 21.52
N GLY A 348 -14.41 16.58 21.99
CA GLY A 348 -14.85 16.90 23.34
C GLY A 348 -15.73 15.82 23.98
N PHE A 349 -16.40 16.14 25.10
CA PHE A 349 -17.30 15.21 25.81
C PHE A 349 -18.61 15.01 25.06
N ALA A 350 -19.13 16.07 24.43
CA ALA A 350 -20.26 15.98 23.52
C ALA A 350 -20.03 14.91 22.43
N ASP A 351 -18.83 14.85 21.86
CA ASP A 351 -18.46 13.82 20.88
C ASP A 351 -18.45 12.41 21.50
N LYS A 352 -17.95 12.25 22.73
CA LYS A 352 -17.98 10.96 23.44
C LYS A 352 -19.42 10.48 23.65
N VAL A 353 -20.34 11.37 24.02
CA VAL A 353 -21.79 11.05 24.14
C VAL A 353 -22.36 10.61 22.79
N LEU A 354 -22.08 11.35 21.72
CA LEU A 354 -22.55 11.03 20.37
C LEU A 354 -21.96 9.70 19.85
N TRP A 355 -20.75 9.34 20.26
CA TRP A 355 -20.13 8.07 19.91
C TRP A 355 -20.71 6.90 20.69
N ALA A 356 -21.00 7.08 21.98
CA ALA A 356 -21.64 6.06 22.82
C ALA A 356 -23.11 5.85 22.44
N HIS A 357 -23.82 6.93 22.09
CA HIS A 357 -25.23 6.92 21.72
C HIS A 357 -25.44 7.58 20.36
N PRO A 358 -25.28 6.85 19.23
CA PRO A 358 -25.45 7.42 17.89
C PRO A 358 -26.81 8.08 17.65
N ARG A 359 -27.86 7.63 18.34
CA ARG A 359 -29.22 8.22 18.29
C ARG A 359 -29.27 9.64 18.86
N ALA A 360 -28.34 10.01 19.74
CA ALA A 360 -28.24 11.37 20.28
C ALA A 360 -27.84 12.41 19.24
N LYS A 361 -27.46 12.02 18.01
CA LYS A 361 -27.26 12.96 16.89
C LYS A 361 -28.49 13.81 16.58
N LEU A 362 -29.71 13.31 16.88
CA LEU A 362 -30.95 14.08 16.76
C LEU A 362 -30.97 15.30 17.69
N LEU A 363 -30.15 15.30 18.75
CA LEU A 363 -30.09 16.34 19.77
C LEU A 363 -28.92 17.32 19.55
N LEU A 364 -28.19 17.23 18.42
CA LEU A 364 -27.01 18.08 18.16
C LEU A 364 -27.29 19.57 18.33
N ASN A 365 -28.48 20.02 17.92
CA ASN A 365 -28.90 21.42 18.02
C ASN A 365 -29.76 21.69 19.27
N ALA A 366 -29.95 20.71 20.15
CA ALA A 366 -30.73 20.89 21.36
C ALA A 366 -30.00 21.81 22.37
N PRO A 367 -30.74 22.62 23.14
CA PRO A 367 -30.15 23.50 24.16
C PRO A 367 -29.25 22.76 25.16
N SER A 368 -29.58 21.53 25.52
CA SER A 368 -28.78 20.69 26.43
C SER A 368 -27.39 20.39 25.89
N MET A 369 -27.27 20.08 24.58
CA MET A 369 -25.97 19.85 23.94
C MET A 369 -25.15 21.13 23.86
N ARG A 370 -25.79 22.29 23.62
CA ARG A 370 -25.13 23.60 23.65
C ARG A 370 -24.59 23.95 25.04
N VAL A 371 -25.39 23.77 26.08
CA VAL A 371 -24.96 23.99 27.48
C VAL A 371 -23.77 23.12 27.81
N LEU A 372 -23.79 21.84 27.41
CA LEU A 372 -22.67 20.92 27.60
C LEU A 372 -21.40 21.44 26.92
N THR A 373 -21.48 21.85 25.65
CA THR A 373 -20.32 22.40 24.93
C THR A 373 -19.77 23.69 25.55
N ILE A 374 -20.64 24.60 26.03
CA ILE A 374 -20.23 25.85 26.68
C ILE A 374 -19.57 25.57 28.04
N ALA A 375 -20.17 24.68 28.85
CA ALA A 375 -19.61 24.27 30.13
C ALA A 375 -18.21 23.66 29.95
N GLN A 376 -18.02 22.83 28.93
CA GLN A 376 -16.70 22.29 28.59
C GLN A 376 -15.67 23.33 28.17
N ALA A 377 -16.08 24.38 27.46
CA ALA A 377 -15.20 25.47 27.08
C ALA A 377 -14.77 26.32 28.28
N ARG A 378 -15.64 26.45 29.30
CA ARG A 378 -15.39 27.25 30.52
C ARG A 378 -14.69 26.47 31.63
N PHE A 379 -14.84 25.14 31.68
CA PHE A 379 -14.27 24.28 32.73
C PHE A 379 -13.39 23.17 32.14
N PRO A 380 -12.13 23.47 31.77
CA PRO A 380 -11.24 22.51 31.12
C PRO A 380 -10.90 21.27 31.97
N THR A 381 -11.04 21.36 33.30
CA THR A 381 -10.78 20.26 34.25
C THR A 381 -11.81 19.12 34.15
N LEU A 382 -12.96 19.35 33.51
CA LEU A 382 -14.00 18.33 33.30
C LEU A 382 -13.75 17.45 32.06
N HIS A 383 -12.63 17.62 31.35
CA HIS A 383 -12.31 16.81 30.16
C HIS A 383 -11.69 15.46 30.55
N PRO A 384 -12.29 14.32 30.17
CA PRO A 384 -11.73 12.99 30.45
C PRO A 384 -10.60 12.59 29.48
N GLY A 385 -9.71 13.51 29.13
CA GLY A 385 -8.71 13.35 28.06
C GLY A 385 -9.25 13.59 26.65
N GLY A 386 -8.35 13.82 25.70
CA GLY A 386 -8.70 14.23 24.33
C GLY A 386 -7.46 14.63 23.51
N VAL A 387 -7.68 14.92 22.23
CA VAL A 387 -6.66 15.54 21.39
C VAL A 387 -6.77 17.05 21.55
N ILE A 388 -5.63 17.70 21.71
CA ILE A 388 -5.47 19.15 21.64
C ILE A 388 -4.40 19.43 20.58
N ASP A 389 -4.55 20.53 19.87
CA ASP A 389 -3.50 21.10 19.05
C ASP A 389 -3.20 22.49 19.62
N SER A 390 -2.08 22.63 20.35
CA SER A 390 -1.75 23.89 21.05
C SER A 390 -1.19 24.99 20.15
N SER A 391 -0.78 24.65 18.92
CA SER A 391 -0.26 25.58 17.92
C SER A 391 -0.84 25.30 16.52
N PRO A 392 -2.17 25.43 16.32
CA PRO A 392 -2.81 25.13 15.04
C PRO A 392 -2.28 26.03 13.93
N LEU A 393 -2.10 25.50 12.72
CA LEU A 393 -1.65 26.28 11.57
C LEU A 393 -2.81 27.07 10.95
N MET A 394 -2.57 28.33 10.58
CA MET A 394 -3.55 29.17 9.89
C MET A 394 -3.72 28.83 8.41
N LYS A 395 -2.70 28.22 7.79
CA LYS A 395 -2.71 27.81 6.40
C LYS A 395 -2.35 26.33 6.25
N ALA A 396 -3.01 25.68 5.30
CA ALA A 396 -2.66 24.31 4.93
C ALA A 396 -1.19 24.26 4.46
N PRO A 397 -0.36 23.36 5.00
CA PRO A 397 1.02 23.22 4.56
C PRO A 397 1.08 22.85 3.08
N ASP A 398 1.97 23.51 2.34
CA ASP A 398 2.24 23.15 0.95
C ASP A 398 2.92 21.79 0.90
N MET A 399 2.39 20.90 0.08
CA MET A 399 2.86 19.53 0.00
C MET A 399 4.18 19.40 -0.75
N LYS A 400 4.51 20.38 -1.61
CA LYS A 400 5.78 20.39 -2.35
C LYS A 400 6.95 20.85 -1.48
N SER A 401 6.75 21.83 -0.61
CA SER A 401 7.82 22.41 0.23
C SER A 401 8.30 21.48 1.36
N ASN A 402 7.45 20.55 1.81
CA ASN A 402 7.78 19.65 2.93
C ASN A 402 8.61 18.42 2.53
N LEU A 403 8.79 18.17 1.23
CA LEU A 403 9.62 17.07 0.72
C LEU A 403 11.12 17.29 0.97
N GLN A 404 11.57 18.55 1.07
CA GLN A 404 12.99 18.90 1.17
C GLN A 404 13.55 18.86 2.61
N LYS A 405 12.72 18.67 3.64
CA LYS A 405 13.13 18.75 5.06
C LYS A 405 13.16 17.41 5.81
N ILE A 406 12.97 16.30 5.11
CA ILE A 406 12.94 14.98 5.74
C ILE A 406 14.26 14.26 5.43
N PRO A 407 15.04 13.83 6.45
CA PRO A 407 16.31 13.16 6.21
C PRO A 407 16.09 11.91 5.36
N GLU A 408 16.95 11.73 4.36
CA GLU A 408 16.98 10.51 3.55
C GLU A 408 16.98 9.28 4.46
N ALA A 409 16.11 8.32 4.15
CA ALA A 409 16.09 7.05 4.85
C ALA A 409 17.46 6.37 4.67
N LYS A 410 18.30 6.39 5.71
CA LYS A 410 19.58 5.68 5.76
C LYS A 410 19.39 4.16 5.66
#